data_AF-A0A7S2DFI1-F1
#
_entry.id   AF-A0A7S2DFI1-F1
#
_cell.length_a   1.000
_cell.length_b   1.000
_cell.length_c   1.000
_cell.angle_alpha   90.00
_cell.angle_beta   90.00
_cell.angle_gamma   90.00
#
_symmetry.space_group_name_H-M   'P 1'
#
loop_
_entity.id
_entity.type
_entity.pdbx_description
1 polymer ?
#
loop_
_entity_poly.entity_id
_entity_poly.type
_entity_poly.pdbx_seq_one_letter_code
_entity_poly.pdbx_strand_id
1 'polypeptide(L)'
;VGDHMYSDILKSKRTLGWRTCLVIPELENELAMYGRHEGELIHLQQLADLREQTDRDIDALHVRAMNYADDDVISEGGEVDWKEELYAMIQKRKKVQRELKNAITNYHDTFHPIWGQLFKAGLMDSRFFKQVTDYACLYTTKASDLGSVSPYRFFNAETELSWKGLRDQR
;
A
#
# COMPACT_ATOMS: atom_id res chain seq x y z
N VAL A 1 8.86 18.52 19.78
CA VAL A 1 8.69 17.05 19.86
C VAL A 1 7.47 16.82 20.74
N GLY A 2 6.56 15.95 20.34
CA GLY A 2 5.36 15.64 21.11
C GLY A 2 4.83 14.27 20.76
N ASP A 3 3.91 13.75 21.55
CA ASP A 3 3.25 12.45 21.37
C ASP A 3 1.80 12.61 20.92
N HIS A 4 1.21 13.79 21.08
CA HIS A 4 -0.17 14.05 20.69
C HIS A 4 -0.28 14.78 19.35
N MET A 5 -0.85 14.11 18.35
CA MET A 5 -0.97 14.62 16.98
C MET A 5 -1.69 15.98 16.87
N TYR A 6 -2.79 16.18 17.60
CA TYR A 6 -3.54 17.44 17.50
C TYR A 6 -2.95 18.62 18.28
N SER A 7 -2.65 18.45 19.57
CA SER A 7 -2.13 19.54 20.41
C SER A 7 -0.71 19.95 20.02
N ASP A 8 0.15 18.98 19.71
CA ASP A 8 1.59 19.24 19.63
C ASP A 8 2.06 19.40 18.19
N ILE A 9 1.47 18.64 17.25
CA ILE A 9 1.91 18.63 15.86
C ILE A 9 1.06 19.59 15.01
N LEU A 10 -0.25 19.36 14.96
CA LEU A 10 -1.16 20.11 14.07
C LEU A 10 -1.23 21.60 14.43
N LYS A 11 -1.43 21.95 15.69
CA LYS A 11 -1.47 23.37 16.13
C LYS A 11 -0.15 24.07 15.86
N SER A 12 0.97 23.46 16.26
CA SER A 12 2.31 24.02 16.07
C SER A 12 2.66 24.23 14.61
N LYS A 13 2.32 23.27 13.74
CA LYS A 13 2.60 23.37 12.30
C LYS A 13 1.72 24.41 11.61
N ARG A 14 0.42 24.43 11.89
CA ARG A 14 -0.53 25.32 11.18
C ARG A 14 -0.47 26.76 11.66
N THR A 15 -0.25 27.00 12.95
CA THR A 15 -0.25 28.35 13.52
C THR A 15 1.15 28.97 13.50
N LEU A 16 2.19 28.18 13.77
CA LEU A 16 3.54 28.71 14.01
C LEU A 16 4.55 28.28 12.94
N GLY A 17 4.21 27.34 12.06
CA GLY A 17 5.13 26.83 11.03
C GLY A 17 6.34 26.07 11.59
N TRP A 18 6.26 25.60 12.84
CA TRP A 18 7.38 24.94 13.50
C TRP A 18 7.69 23.57 12.89
N ARG A 19 8.96 23.18 12.94
CA ARG A 19 9.38 21.81 12.64
C ARG A 19 8.89 20.89 13.76
N THR A 20 8.15 19.86 13.40
CA THR A 20 7.48 18.96 14.34
C THR A 20 8.09 17.56 14.27
N CYS A 21 8.19 16.90 15.42
CA CYS A 21 8.57 15.50 15.52
C CYS A 21 7.57 14.79 16.42
N LEU A 22 7.00 13.69 15.95
CA LEU A 22 5.96 12.91 16.63
C LEU A 22 6.57 11.63 17.23
N VAL A 23 6.31 11.39 18.51
CA VAL A 23 6.67 10.15 19.20
C VAL A 23 5.48 9.20 19.14
N ILE A 24 5.69 7.99 18.63
CA ILE A 24 4.66 6.96 18.43
C ILE A 24 5.15 5.66 19.09
N PRO A 25 4.84 5.43 20.38
CA PRO A 25 5.31 4.25 21.10
C PRO A 25 4.84 2.92 20.46
N GLU A 26 3.64 2.89 19.89
CA GLU A 26 3.04 1.71 19.26
C GLU A 26 3.85 1.20 18.06
N LEU A 27 4.63 2.09 17.43
CA LEU A 27 5.48 1.76 16.29
C LEU A 27 6.57 0.72 16.66
N GLU A 28 7.02 0.67 17.92
CA GLU A 28 7.99 -0.32 18.39
C GLU A 28 7.45 -1.75 18.21
N ASN A 29 6.18 -1.98 18.58
CA ASN A 29 5.55 -3.27 18.41
C ASN A 29 5.32 -3.61 16.92
N GLU A 30 4.90 -2.62 16.11
CA GLU A 30 4.73 -2.83 14.67
C GLU A 30 6.02 -3.21 13.96
N LEU A 31 7.14 -2.53 14.27
CA LEU A 31 8.45 -2.85 13.70
C LEU A 31 8.90 -4.26 14.12
N ALA A 32 8.62 -4.67 15.36
CA ALA A 32 8.92 -6.01 15.84
C ALA A 32 8.04 -7.09 15.18
N MET A 33 6.79 -6.80 14.84
CA MET A 33 5.94 -7.70 14.04
C MET A 33 6.45 -7.78 12.60
N TYR A 34 6.76 -6.64 11.99
CA TYR A 34 7.25 -6.56 10.62
C TYR A 34 8.49 -7.44 10.42
N GLY A 35 9.48 -7.35 11.32
CA GLY A 35 10.69 -8.16 11.23
C GLY A 35 10.46 -9.67 11.42
N ARG A 36 9.38 -10.08 12.10
CA ARG A 36 9.05 -11.50 12.32
C ARG A 36 8.26 -12.11 11.17
N HIS A 37 7.46 -11.30 10.47
CA HIS A 37 6.52 -11.74 9.44
C HIS A 37 6.87 -11.20 8.03
N GLU A 38 8.14 -10.84 7.80
CA GLU A 38 8.61 -10.32 6.51
C GLU A 38 8.27 -11.24 5.33
N GLY A 39 8.39 -12.57 5.52
CA GLY A 39 8.03 -13.54 4.49
C GLY A 39 6.54 -13.52 4.11
N GLU A 40 5.66 -13.32 5.08
CA GLU A 40 4.21 -13.21 4.84
C GLU A 40 3.87 -11.93 4.08
N LEU A 41 4.55 -10.83 4.38
CA LEU A 41 4.43 -9.58 3.65
C LEU A 41 4.85 -9.70 2.18
N ILE A 42 5.98 -10.35 1.92
CA ILE A 42 6.44 -10.62 0.55
C ILE A 42 5.38 -11.44 -0.20
N HIS A 43 4.83 -12.47 0.45
CA HIS A 43 3.78 -13.28 -0.14
C HIS A 43 2.49 -12.48 -0.42
N LEU A 44 2.08 -11.61 0.52
CA LEU A 44 0.97 -10.69 0.34
C LEU A 44 1.16 -9.75 -0.85
N GLN A 45 2.37 -9.21 -1.01
CA GLN A 45 2.71 -8.35 -2.15
C GLN A 45 2.61 -9.13 -3.46
N GLN A 46 3.15 -10.35 -3.52
CA GLN A 46 3.04 -11.20 -4.70
C GLN A 46 1.59 -11.50 -5.08
N LEU A 47 0.72 -11.76 -4.10
CA LEU A 47 -0.71 -11.97 -4.34
C LEU A 47 -1.41 -10.70 -4.83
N ALA A 48 -1.04 -9.53 -4.29
CA ALA A 48 -1.56 -8.25 -4.74
C ALA A 48 -1.15 -7.95 -6.20
N ASP A 49 0.12 -8.19 -6.54
CA ASP A 49 0.66 -8.02 -7.89
C ASP A 49 -0.01 -8.99 -8.88
N LEU A 50 -0.22 -10.25 -8.47
CA LEU A 50 -0.91 -11.26 -9.27
C LEU A 50 -2.37 -10.88 -9.52
N ARG A 51 -3.05 -10.28 -8.53
CA ARG A 51 -4.41 -9.76 -8.68
C ARG A 51 -4.43 -8.67 -9.74
N GLU A 52 -3.52 -7.70 -9.63
CA GLU A 52 -3.42 -6.59 -10.58
C GLU A 52 -3.10 -7.08 -12.00
N GLN A 53 -2.18 -8.02 -12.15
CA GLN A 53 -1.87 -8.64 -13.45
C GLN A 53 -3.11 -9.32 -14.04
N THR A 54 -3.84 -10.09 -13.23
CA THR A 54 -5.06 -10.78 -13.69
C THR A 54 -6.15 -9.77 -14.09
N ASP A 55 -6.30 -8.67 -13.35
CA ASP A 55 -7.25 -7.60 -13.71
C ASP A 55 -6.83 -6.93 -15.04
N ARG A 56 -5.54 -6.66 -15.25
CA ARG A 56 -5.00 -6.12 -16.51
C ARG A 56 -5.22 -7.07 -17.69
N ASP A 57 -5.02 -8.38 -17.50
CA ASP A 57 -5.26 -9.38 -18.54
C ASP A 57 -6.75 -9.43 -18.93
N ILE A 58 -7.65 -9.35 -17.95
CA ILE A 58 -9.10 -9.28 -18.19
C ILE A 58 -9.48 -8.02 -18.96
N ASP A 59 -8.93 -6.87 -18.58
CA ASP A 59 -9.18 -5.61 -19.29
C ASP A 59 -8.68 -5.67 -20.74
N ALA A 60 -7.50 -6.25 -20.98
CA ALA A 60 -6.97 -6.45 -22.33
C ALA A 60 -7.87 -7.37 -23.18
N LEU A 61 -8.44 -8.43 -22.58
CA LEU A 61 -9.41 -9.29 -23.26
C LEU A 61 -10.71 -8.56 -23.60
N HIS A 62 -11.23 -7.71 -22.70
CA HIS A 62 -12.40 -6.89 -23.00
C HIS A 62 -12.14 -5.91 -24.15
N VAL A 63 -10.99 -5.23 -24.16
CA VAL A 63 -10.62 -4.33 -25.26
C VAL A 63 -10.51 -5.09 -26.58
N ARG A 64 -9.89 -6.27 -26.56
CA ARG A 64 -9.82 -7.15 -27.74
C ARG A 64 -11.23 -7.53 -28.24
N ALA A 65 -12.13 -7.92 -27.35
CA ALA A 65 -13.51 -8.27 -27.70
C ALA A 65 -14.29 -7.08 -28.28
N MET A 66 -14.08 -5.87 -27.76
CA MET A 66 -14.68 -4.65 -28.33
C MET A 66 -14.18 -4.36 -29.75
N ASN A 67 -12.86 -4.49 -29.98
CA ASN A 67 -12.29 -4.27 -31.31
C ASN A 67 -12.85 -5.26 -32.35
N TYR A 68 -13.07 -6.53 -31.97
CA TYR A 68 -13.70 -7.52 -32.86
C TYR A 68 -15.18 -7.23 -33.16
N ALA A 69 -15.90 -6.57 -32.24
CA ALA A 69 -17.29 -6.19 -32.45
C ALA A 69 -17.44 -4.94 -33.35
N ASP A 70 -16.42 -4.08 -33.42
CA ASP A 70 -16.37 -2.94 -34.36
C ASP A 70 -15.94 -3.38 -35.78
N ASP A 71 -15.11 -4.42 -35.89
CA ASP A 71 -14.59 -5.01 -37.14
C ASP A 71 -15.60 -5.98 -37.81
N ASP A 72 -16.90 -5.70 -37.74
CA ASP A 72 -18.03 -6.53 -38.25
C ASP A 72 -18.09 -6.64 -39.81
N VAL A 73 -16.91 -6.65 -40.44
CA VAL A 73 -16.64 -7.11 -41.81
C VAL A 73 -15.76 -8.36 -41.73
N ILE A 74 -16.43 -9.50 -41.55
CA ILE A 74 -16.03 -10.87 -41.93
C ILE A 74 -14.99 -11.57 -41.02
N SER A 75 -15.46 -12.49 -40.16
CA SER A 75 -14.94 -13.88 -40.09
C SER A 75 -15.78 -14.76 -39.15
N GLU A 76 -16.59 -15.65 -39.74
CA GLU A 76 -17.27 -16.76 -39.07
C GLU A 76 -16.23 -17.81 -38.62
N GLY A 77 -15.64 -17.65 -37.42
CA GLY A 77 -14.74 -18.68 -36.88
C GLY A 77 -14.00 -18.39 -35.58
N GLY A 78 -13.96 -17.14 -35.11
CA GLY A 78 -13.17 -16.73 -33.92
C GLY A 78 -13.95 -16.41 -32.64
N GLU A 79 -15.28 -16.50 -32.66
CA GLU A 79 -16.12 -15.88 -31.61
C GLU A 79 -16.20 -16.65 -30.27
N VAL A 80 -15.74 -17.91 -30.24
CA VAL A 80 -15.92 -18.83 -29.09
C VAL A 80 -14.70 -18.83 -28.16
N ASP A 81 -13.50 -18.61 -28.68
CA ASP A 81 -12.22 -18.78 -27.96
C ASP A 81 -12.03 -17.77 -26.81
N TRP A 82 -12.30 -16.48 -27.07
CA TRP A 82 -12.09 -15.43 -26.08
C TRP A 82 -13.10 -15.47 -24.92
N LYS A 83 -14.32 -15.99 -25.15
CA LYS A 83 -15.34 -16.13 -24.10
C LYS A 83 -14.89 -17.17 -23.07
N GLU A 84 -14.38 -18.31 -23.51
CA GLU A 84 -13.85 -19.36 -22.63
C GLU A 84 -12.61 -18.88 -21.85
N GLU A 85 -11.67 -18.19 -22.53
CA GLU A 85 -10.51 -17.57 -21.89
C GLU A 85 -10.92 -16.56 -20.82
N LEU A 86 -11.90 -15.69 -21.12
CA LEU A 86 -12.44 -14.71 -20.17
C LEU A 86 -13.08 -15.40 -18.95
N TYR A 87 -13.87 -16.45 -19.15
CA TYR A 87 -14.44 -17.23 -18.05
C TYR A 87 -13.34 -17.83 -17.17
N ALA A 88 -12.28 -18.38 -17.76
CA ALA A 88 -11.14 -18.92 -17.02
C ALA A 88 -10.43 -17.83 -16.19
N MET A 89 -10.19 -16.65 -16.77
CA MET A 89 -9.58 -15.51 -16.07
C MET A 89 -10.44 -14.99 -14.93
N ILE A 90 -11.77 -14.94 -15.10
CA ILE A 90 -12.69 -14.55 -14.02
C ILE A 90 -12.62 -15.54 -12.84
N GLN A 91 -12.51 -16.84 -13.12
CA GLN A 91 -12.34 -17.84 -12.06
C GLN A 91 -10.97 -17.72 -11.37
N LYS A 92 -9.91 -17.49 -12.14
CA LYS A 92 -8.56 -17.19 -11.61
C LYS A 92 -8.61 -15.97 -10.68
N ARG A 93 -9.22 -14.86 -11.12
CA ARG A 93 -9.41 -13.65 -10.30
C ARG A 93 -10.13 -13.96 -8.99
N LYS A 94 -11.24 -14.71 -9.03
CA LYS A 94 -11.99 -15.10 -7.83
C LYS A 94 -11.16 -15.96 -6.87
N LYS A 95 -10.26 -16.80 -7.37
CA LYS A 95 -9.34 -17.61 -6.55
C LYS A 95 -8.30 -16.71 -5.88
N VAL A 96 -7.61 -15.87 -6.66
CA VAL A 96 -6.60 -14.94 -6.14
C VAL A 96 -7.19 -13.97 -5.12
N GLN A 97 -8.39 -13.44 -5.35
CA GLN A 97 -9.08 -12.56 -4.40
C GLN A 97 -9.40 -13.26 -3.06
N ARG A 98 -9.77 -14.55 -3.08
CA ARG A 98 -10.00 -15.31 -1.84
C ARG A 98 -8.70 -15.54 -1.09
N GLU A 99 -7.64 -15.95 -1.79
CA GLU A 99 -6.32 -16.17 -1.20
C GLU A 99 -5.77 -14.89 -0.58
N LEU A 100 -5.83 -13.78 -1.32
CA LEU A 100 -5.41 -12.47 -0.84
C LEU A 100 -6.22 -12.02 0.39
N LYS A 101 -7.55 -12.19 0.37
CA LYS A 101 -8.39 -11.84 1.53
C LYS A 101 -7.99 -12.63 2.77
N ASN A 102 -7.80 -13.94 2.64
CA ASN A 102 -7.41 -14.80 3.75
C ASN A 102 -6.02 -14.43 4.28
N ALA A 103 -5.06 -14.18 3.38
CA ALA A 103 -3.73 -13.76 3.76
C ALA A 103 -3.74 -12.42 4.51
N ILE A 104 -4.55 -11.44 4.06
CA ILE A 104 -4.70 -10.15 4.73
C ILE A 104 -5.30 -10.34 6.13
N THR A 105 -6.33 -11.18 6.28
CA THR A 105 -6.94 -11.45 7.58
C THR A 105 -5.93 -12.13 8.52
N ASN A 106 -5.23 -13.15 8.07
CA ASN A 106 -4.20 -13.82 8.89
C ASN A 106 -3.12 -12.84 9.33
N TYR A 107 -2.65 -11.97 8.42
CA TYR A 107 -1.65 -10.98 8.76
C TYR A 107 -2.20 -9.90 9.70
N HIS A 108 -3.45 -9.48 9.54
CA HIS A 108 -4.13 -8.54 10.45
C HIS A 108 -4.19 -9.07 11.88
N ASP A 109 -4.47 -10.37 12.04
CA ASP A 109 -4.61 -11.04 13.33
C ASP A 109 -3.27 -11.15 14.10
N THR A 110 -2.13 -10.94 13.43
CA THR A 110 -0.81 -10.86 14.11
C THR A 110 -0.64 -9.58 14.92
N PHE A 111 -1.43 -8.54 14.64
CA PHE A 111 -1.39 -7.25 15.34
C PHE A 111 -2.51 -7.15 16.38
N HIS A 112 -3.07 -5.95 16.59
CA HIS A 112 -4.16 -5.77 17.54
C HIS A 112 -5.43 -6.49 17.06
N PRO A 113 -6.10 -7.31 17.88
CA PRO A 113 -7.18 -8.20 17.44
C PRO A 113 -8.42 -7.49 16.87
N ILE A 114 -8.62 -6.22 17.24
CA ILE A 114 -9.79 -5.43 16.80
C ILE A 114 -9.41 -4.39 15.72
N TRP A 115 -8.17 -3.90 15.76
CA TRP A 115 -7.78 -2.69 15.01
C TRP A 115 -6.68 -2.98 13.99
N GLY A 116 -5.96 -4.09 14.13
CA GLY A 116 -4.82 -4.47 13.30
C GLY A 116 -3.65 -3.51 13.43
N GLN A 117 -3.10 -3.15 12.27
CA GLN A 117 -2.01 -2.20 12.13
C GLN A 117 -2.50 -0.76 12.31
N LEU A 118 -1.70 0.03 13.01
CA LEU A 118 -1.83 1.47 13.15
C LEU A 118 -1.51 2.18 11.82
N PHE A 119 -0.47 1.76 11.10
CA PHE A 119 0.00 2.46 9.89
C PHE A 119 -0.73 2.02 8.61
N LYS A 120 -1.32 0.84 8.60
CA LYS A 120 -1.99 0.26 7.43
C LYS A 120 -3.43 -0.13 7.73
N ALA A 121 -4.33 0.12 6.77
CA ALA A 121 -5.69 -0.37 6.74
C ALA A 121 -5.83 -1.41 5.61
N GLY A 122 -5.48 -2.65 5.91
CA GLY A 122 -5.33 -3.71 4.91
C GLY A 122 -4.12 -3.44 4.02
N LEU A 123 -4.34 -3.26 2.71
CA LEU A 123 -3.27 -2.91 1.76
C LEU A 123 -3.05 -1.40 1.59
N MET A 124 -3.93 -0.57 2.14
CA MET A 124 -3.85 0.88 2.03
C MET A 124 -3.21 1.50 3.27
N ASP A 125 -2.74 2.73 3.12
CA ASP A 125 -2.33 3.54 4.27
C ASP A 125 -3.51 3.89 5.17
N SER A 126 -3.29 3.84 6.48
CA SER A 126 -4.30 4.24 7.44
C SER A 126 -4.47 5.77 7.43
N ARG A 127 -5.61 6.24 7.96
CA ARG A 127 -5.84 7.67 8.18
C ARG A 127 -4.80 8.27 9.11
N PHE A 128 -4.40 7.52 10.14
CA PHE A 128 -3.38 7.95 11.08
C PHE A 128 -2.03 8.13 10.38
N PHE A 129 -1.58 7.15 9.59
CA PHE A 129 -0.34 7.24 8.83
C PHE A 129 -0.32 8.49 7.93
N LYS A 130 -1.41 8.72 7.20
CA LYS A 130 -1.54 9.92 6.36
C LYS A 130 -1.35 11.22 7.17
N GLN A 131 -1.94 11.30 8.36
CA GLN A 131 -1.74 12.46 9.24
C GLN A 131 -0.29 12.59 9.72
N VAL A 132 0.38 11.47 10.03
CA VAL A 132 1.80 11.48 10.40
C VAL A 132 2.63 12.03 9.24
N THR A 133 2.44 11.52 8.03
CA THR A 133 3.16 11.96 6.82
C THR A 133 2.90 13.43 6.49
N ASP A 134 1.64 13.88 6.57
CA ASP A 134 1.26 15.25 6.23
C ASP A 134 1.79 16.27 7.25
N TYR A 135 1.80 15.91 8.55
CA TYR A 135 2.01 16.88 9.62
C TYR A 135 3.33 16.74 10.38
N ALA A 136 3.89 15.55 10.56
CA ALA A 136 5.15 15.36 11.26
C ALA A 136 6.33 15.47 10.28
N CYS A 137 7.34 16.29 10.59
CA CYS A 137 8.58 16.31 9.79
C CYS A 137 9.44 15.08 10.06
N LEU A 138 9.37 14.54 11.28
CA LEU A 138 10.03 13.33 11.73
C LEU A 138 9.06 12.58 12.65
N TYR A 139 9.20 11.26 12.73
CA TYR A 139 8.55 10.47 13.75
C TYR A 139 9.48 9.39 14.26
N THR A 140 9.29 8.97 15.51
CA THR A 140 10.17 8.01 16.18
C THR A 140 9.41 7.23 17.24
N THR A 141 9.98 6.12 17.72
CA THR A 141 9.33 5.32 18.77
C THR A 141 9.44 6.00 20.13
N LYS A 142 10.63 6.56 20.43
CA LYS A 142 10.95 7.20 21.71
C LYS A 142 11.72 8.49 21.48
N ALA A 143 11.51 9.48 22.34
CA ALA A 143 12.26 10.74 22.26
C ALA A 143 13.79 10.53 22.43
N SER A 144 14.20 9.49 23.16
CA SER A 144 15.60 9.09 23.34
C SER A 144 16.29 8.72 22.03
N ASP A 145 15.55 8.24 21.03
CA ASP A 145 16.11 7.80 19.74
C ASP A 145 16.77 8.97 19.00
N LEU A 146 16.27 10.20 19.18
CA LEU A 146 16.89 11.40 18.62
C LEU A 146 18.25 11.70 19.24
N GLY A 147 18.46 11.30 20.50
CA GLY A 147 19.75 11.43 21.18
C GLY A 147 20.82 10.44 20.69
N SER A 148 20.41 9.39 19.98
CA SER A 148 21.32 8.42 19.35
C SER A 148 21.94 8.94 18.04
N VAL A 149 21.41 10.03 17.50
CA VAL A 149 21.80 10.61 16.21
C VAL A 149 22.63 11.88 16.45
N SER A 150 23.60 12.13 15.56
CA SER A 150 24.41 13.36 15.61
C SER A 150 23.51 14.62 15.51
N PRO A 151 23.73 15.65 16.34
CA PRO A 151 23.01 16.92 16.26
C PRO A 151 23.13 17.65 14.91
N TYR A 152 24.14 17.29 14.11
CA TYR A 152 24.39 17.87 12.78
C TYR A 152 23.84 17.03 11.62
N ARG A 153 23.13 15.93 11.91
CA ARG A 153 22.56 15.06 10.88
C ARG A 153 21.46 15.79 10.11
N PHE A 154 21.58 15.79 8.79
CA PHE A 154 20.48 16.18 7.92
C PHE A 154 19.56 14.99 7.67
N PHE A 155 18.24 15.19 7.87
CA PHE A 155 17.22 14.18 7.61
C PHE A 155 16.58 14.44 6.25
N ASN A 156 16.77 13.49 5.34
CA ASN A 156 16.11 13.47 4.04
C ASN A 156 14.97 12.45 4.06
N ALA A 157 13.81 12.84 3.57
CA ALA A 157 12.78 11.87 3.19
C ALA A 157 13.18 11.26 1.85
N GLU A 158 12.97 9.95 1.68
CA GLU A 158 12.95 9.38 0.35
C GLU A 158 11.84 10.07 -0.45
N THR A 159 12.17 10.54 -1.65
CA THR A 159 11.18 11.13 -2.55
C THR A 159 10.08 10.09 -2.77
N GLU A 160 8.84 10.43 -2.40
CA GLU A 160 7.68 9.68 -2.89
C GLU A 160 7.82 9.59 -4.41
N LEU A 161 7.95 8.37 -4.92
CA LEU A 161 7.96 8.09 -6.34
C LEU A 161 6.58 8.48 -6.89
N SER A 162 6.40 9.75 -7.21
CA SER A 162 5.29 10.18 -8.05
C SER A 162 5.41 9.43 -9.38
N TRP A 163 4.29 9.12 -10.03
CA TRP A 163 4.26 8.46 -11.34
C TRP A 163 5.21 9.08 -12.40
N LYS A 164 5.66 10.33 -12.21
CA LYS A 164 6.69 10.96 -13.04
C LYS A 164 8.10 10.40 -12.83
N GLY A 165 8.48 10.01 -11.62
CA GLY A 165 9.81 9.46 -11.30
C GLY A 165 10.06 8.08 -11.90
N LEU A 166 9.00 7.29 -12.14
CA LEU A 166 9.10 5.99 -12.83
C LEU A 166 9.34 6.10 -14.34
N ARG A 167 9.05 7.25 -14.96
CA ARG A 167 9.31 7.46 -16.40
C ARG A 167 10.76 7.83 -16.69
N ASP A 168 11.46 8.45 -15.75
CA ASP A 168 12.87 8.86 -15.91
C ASP A 168 13.89 7.74 -15.60
N GLN A 169 13.42 6.55 -15.21
CA GLN A 169 14.28 5.38 -14.94
C GLN A 169 14.19 4.28 -16.03
N ARG A 170 13.61 4.59 -17.21
CA ARG A 170 13.62 3.71 -18.38
C ARG A 170 14.42 4.29 -19.53
#